data_AF-A0A1W9GCI0-F1
#
_entry.id   AF-A0A1W9GCI0-F1
#
_cell.length_a   1.000
_cell.length_b   1.000
_cell.length_c   1.000
_cell.angle_alpha   90.00
_cell.angle_beta   90.00
_cell.angle_gamma   90.00
#
_symmetry.space_group_name_H-M   'P 1'
#
loop_
_entity.id
_entity.type
_entity.pdbx_description
1 polymer ?
#
loop_
_entity_poly.entity_id
_entity_poly.type
_entity_poly.pdbx_seq_one_letter_code
_entity_poly.pdbx_strand_id
1 'polypeptide(L)'
;MRIRKKSPKPSAKRPPLYFIGYRGTAPSTEEVKLLYEREYGVPLAIRHEEGSTESWQATHGPWSAHVVMPLPMSHVAEVMKQLAWEHDLMGAVAPSIVSPRDMPDTVLLAARLARCLTLLSQGTAYDVITQAYVNPTDWQPRTLTSFLLDDHVSIVHDDTSQPDRVWSYSLGLSKFGLDEVEVFMAKGLPDSAAKEMLTESAGELLRAGQSPKVGTALDLPQLRRTIRIRNYRTAAPAGRMLGFRELQTS
;
A
#
# COMPACT_ATOMS: atom_id res chain seq x y z
N MET A 1 44.70 -9.54 2.17
CA MET A 1 43.65 -8.60 2.64
C MET A 1 42.32 -9.01 2.03
N ARG A 2 41.42 -9.68 2.78
CA ARG A 2 40.13 -10.18 2.27
C ARG A 2 39.12 -9.02 2.24
N ILE A 3 38.72 -8.59 1.05
CA ILE A 3 37.66 -7.61 0.86
C ILE A 3 36.35 -8.27 1.32
N ARG A 4 35.77 -7.80 2.43
CA ARG A 4 34.39 -8.16 2.82
C ARG A 4 33.45 -7.69 1.71
N LYS A 5 32.87 -8.61 0.94
CA LYS A 5 31.75 -8.32 0.04
C LYS A 5 30.63 -7.71 0.90
N LYS A 6 30.24 -6.47 0.60
CA LYS A 6 29.07 -5.84 1.21
C LYS A 6 27.85 -6.68 0.83
N SER A 7 27.03 -7.02 1.83
CA SER A 7 25.74 -7.66 1.61
C SER A 7 24.93 -6.81 0.62
N PRO A 8 24.17 -7.44 -0.31
CA PRO A 8 23.36 -6.69 -1.26
C PRO A 8 22.45 -5.75 -0.48
N LYS A 9 22.54 -4.45 -0.78
CA LYS A 9 21.53 -3.50 -0.28
C LYS A 9 20.21 -3.91 -0.93
N PRO A 10 19.11 -4.10 -0.18
CA PRO A 10 17.80 -4.27 -0.79
C PRO A 10 17.61 -3.09 -1.76
N SER A 11 17.24 -3.42 -3.00
CA SER A 11 17.12 -2.45 -4.08
C SER A 11 16.33 -1.23 -3.59
N ALA A 12 17.02 -0.09 -3.50
CA ALA A 12 16.54 1.17 -2.94
C ALA A 12 15.55 1.90 -3.87
N LYS A 13 14.60 1.18 -4.49
CA LYS A 13 13.70 1.76 -5.49
C LYS A 13 12.37 2.25 -4.91
N ARG A 14 11.81 1.65 -3.85
CA ARG A 14 10.74 2.26 -3.02
C ARG A 14 10.70 1.61 -1.63
N PRO A 15 10.14 2.29 -0.61
CA PRO A 15 9.82 1.64 0.65
C PRO A 15 8.87 0.47 0.41
N PRO A 16 8.93 -0.57 1.25
CA PRO A 16 8.03 -1.73 1.14
C PRO A 16 6.57 -1.29 1.25
N LEU A 17 5.71 -1.98 0.51
CA LEU A 17 4.27 -1.82 0.62
C LEU A 17 3.74 -2.63 1.80
N TYR A 18 4.25 -3.85 1.97
CA TYR A 18 3.89 -4.73 3.08
C TYR A 18 5.12 -5.22 3.83
N PHE A 19 5.05 -5.24 5.15
CA PHE A 19 5.89 -6.10 5.98
C PHE A 19 5.16 -7.40 6.27
N ILE A 20 5.86 -8.53 6.18
CA ILE A 20 5.30 -9.86 6.45
C ILE A 20 5.96 -10.44 7.69
N GLY A 21 5.19 -10.67 8.74
CA GLY A 21 5.63 -11.29 9.98
C GLY A 21 5.44 -12.78 9.90
N TYR A 22 6.41 -13.54 10.38
CA TYR A 22 6.34 -15.00 10.41
C TYR A 22 7.28 -15.59 11.46
N ARG A 23 7.06 -16.87 11.76
CA ARG A 23 7.91 -17.67 12.66
C ARG A 23 8.51 -18.84 11.90
N GLY A 24 9.73 -19.22 12.25
CA GLY A 24 10.41 -20.37 11.64
C GLY A 24 10.88 -20.12 10.20
N THR A 25 10.65 -21.09 9.31
CA THR A 25 11.15 -21.07 7.93
C THR A 25 10.22 -20.26 7.02
N ALA A 26 10.80 -19.42 6.17
CA ALA A 26 10.04 -18.73 5.13
C ALA A 26 9.45 -19.73 4.12
N PRO A 27 8.25 -19.48 3.56
CA PRO A 27 7.70 -20.29 2.47
C PRO A 27 8.64 -20.33 1.27
N SER A 28 8.72 -21.47 0.60
CA SER A 28 9.48 -21.60 -0.63
C SER A 28 8.82 -20.83 -1.78
N THR A 29 9.61 -20.39 -2.76
CA THR A 29 9.09 -19.70 -3.95
C THR A 29 8.15 -20.58 -4.77
N GLU A 30 8.33 -21.90 -4.75
CA GLU A 30 7.42 -22.84 -5.40
C GLU A 30 6.06 -22.91 -4.69
N GLU A 31 6.02 -22.95 -3.35
CA GLU A 31 4.76 -22.90 -2.59
C GLU A 31 4.00 -21.60 -2.85
N VAL A 32 4.71 -20.46 -2.87
CA VAL A 32 4.13 -19.15 -3.19
C VAL A 32 3.55 -19.15 -4.60
N LYS A 33 4.28 -19.68 -5.58
CA LYS A 33 3.82 -19.77 -6.97
C LYS A 33 2.58 -20.65 -7.10
N LEU A 34 2.61 -21.87 -6.56
CA LEU A 34 1.49 -22.81 -6.63
C LEU A 34 0.23 -22.23 -5.99
N LEU A 35 0.37 -21.59 -4.81
CA LEU A 35 -0.75 -20.92 -4.17
C LEU A 35 -1.26 -19.75 -5.02
N TYR A 36 -0.38 -18.90 -5.53
CA TYR A 36 -0.78 -17.76 -6.36
C TYR A 36 -1.53 -18.23 -7.62
N GLU A 37 -0.97 -19.16 -8.38
CA GLU A 37 -1.59 -19.64 -9.62
C GLU A 37 -2.94 -20.33 -9.36
N ARG A 38 -3.07 -21.05 -8.24
CA ARG A 38 -4.34 -21.66 -7.81
C ARG A 38 -5.40 -20.61 -7.45
N GLU A 39 -5.03 -19.59 -6.69
CA GLU A 39 -5.98 -18.58 -6.18
C GLU A 39 -6.40 -17.56 -7.24
N TYR A 40 -5.50 -17.22 -8.16
CA TYR A 40 -5.70 -16.15 -9.14
C TYR A 40 -5.91 -16.64 -10.57
N GLY A 41 -5.67 -17.92 -10.85
CA GLY A 41 -5.83 -18.51 -12.19
C GLY A 41 -4.88 -17.92 -13.25
N VAL A 42 -3.80 -17.26 -12.82
CA VAL A 42 -2.84 -16.58 -13.70
C VAL A 42 -1.40 -16.99 -13.38
N PRO A 43 -0.53 -17.12 -14.40
CA PRO A 43 0.84 -17.59 -14.20
C PRO A 43 1.69 -16.58 -13.44
N LEU A 44 2.61 -17.08 -12.61
CA LEU A 44 3.58 -16.30 -11.86
C LEU A 44 5.01 -16.77 -12.16
N ALA A 45 5.83 -15.88 -12.69
CA ALA A 45 7.25 -16.13 -12.86
C ALA A 45 8.04 -15.56 -11.68
N ILE A 46 8.87 -16.39 -11.04
CA ILE A 46 9.75 -15.96 -9.93
C ILE A 46 11.21 -16.08 -10.36
N ARG A 47 12.00 -15.05 -10.08
CA ARG A 47 13.45 -15.00 -10.35
C ARG A 47 14.18 -14.51 -9.12
N HIS A 48 15.14 -15.30 -8.65
CA HIS A 48 16.01 -14.89 -7.56
C HIS A 48 17.01 -13.83 -8.02
N GLU A 49 17.33 -12.89 -7.14
CA GLU A 49 18.42 -11.95 -7.38
C GLU A 49 19.77 -12.70 -7.34
N GLU A 50 20.70 -12.28 -8.20
CA GLU A 50 21.99 -12.97 -8.32
C GLU A 50 22.75 -12.95 -6.98
N GLY A 51 23.07 -14.14 -6.47
CA GLY A 51 23.77 -14.31 -5.21
C GLY A 51 22.89 -14.13 -3.96
N SER A 52 21.56 -14.10 -4.08
CA SER A 52 20.64 -14.06 -2.94
C SER A 52 19.44 -15.00 -3.11
N THR A 53 19.30 -15.96 -2.19
CA THR A 53 18.11 -16.82 -2.11
C THR A 53 16.95 -16.13 -1.39
N GLU A 54 17.26 -15.14 -0.54
CA GLU A 54 16.31 -14.41 0.30
C GLU A 54 15.64 -13.26 -0.45
N SER A 55 16.16 -12.88 -1.62
CA SER A 55 15.64 -11.81 -2.46
C SER A 55 15.23 -12.33 -3.82
N TRP A 56 13.99 -12.06 -4.23
CA TRP A 56 13.46 -12.52 -5.50
C TRP A 56 12.41 -11.55 -6.05
N GLN A 57 12.24 -11.59 -7.36
CA GLN A 57 11.25 -10.84 -8.11
C GLN A 57 10.17 -11.79 -8.62
N ALA A 58 8.91 -11.47 -8.34
CA ALA A 58 7.76 -12.09 -8.95
C ALA A 58 7.23 -11.21 -10.09
N THR A 59 6.85 -11.83 -11.20
CA THR A 59 6.35 -11.17 -12.40
C THR A 59 5.10 -11.87 -12.92
N HIS A 60 4.08 -11.09 -13.25
CA HIS A 60 2.90 -11.52 -13.98
C HIS A 60 2.65 -10.51 -15.10
N GLY A 61 2.67 -10.97 -16.37
CA GLY A 61 2.58 -10.06 -17.51
C GLY A 61 3.65 -8.95 -17.46
N PRO A 62 3.28 -7.65 -17.60
CA PRO A 62 4.21 -6.53 -17.48
C PRO A 62 4.47 -6.09 -16.02
N TRP A 63 3.75 -6.64 -15.04
CA TRP A 63 3.79 -6.20 -13.65
C TRP A 63 4.76 -7.03 -12.84
N SER A 64 5.50 -6.38 -11.94
CA SER A 64 6.48 -7.05 -11.09
C SER A 64 6.53 -6.48 -9.68
N ALA A 65 6.90 -7.35 -8.74
CA ALA A 65 7.11 -6.99 -7.35
C ALA A 65 8.31 -7.76 -6.79
N HIS A 66 9.01 -7.15 -5.84
CA HIS A 66 10.18 -7.70 -5.18
C HIS A 66 9.81 -8.15 -3.78
N VAL A 67 10.34 -9.30 -3.38
CA VAL A 67 10.19 -9.86 -2.04
C VAL A 67 11.57 -10.10 -1.45
N VAL A 68 11.73 -9.69 -0.19
CA VAL A 68 12.94 -9.97 0.60
C VAL A 68 12.50 -10.63 1.91
N MET A 69 12.97 -11.85 2.17
CA MET A 69 12.55 -12.65 3.32
C MET A 69 13.66 -13.65 3.72
N PRO A 70 14.26 -13.53 4.91
CA PRO A 70 14.06 -12.48 5.91
C PRO A 70 14.70 -11.13 5.50
N LEU A 71 14.20 -10.05 6.10
CA LEU A 71 14.93 -8.79 6.15
C LEU A 71 16.04 -8.87 7.22
N PRO A 72 17.23 -8.28 6.97
CA PRO A 72 18.30 -8.25 7.96
C PRO A 72 17.87 -7.50 9.23
N MET A 73 18.09 -8.09 10.41
CA MET A 73 17.74 -7.47 11.71
C MET A 73 18.33 -6.08 11.91
N SER A 74 19.52 -5.82 11.34
CA SER A 74 20.15 -4.50 11.35
C SER A 74 19.32 -3.41 10.67
N HIS A 75 18.34 -3.77 9.84
CA HIS A 75 17.45 -2.85 9.13
C HIS A 75 16.06 -2.76 9.75
N VAL A 76 15.60 -3.79 10.47
CA VAL A 76 14.19 -3.88 10.92
C VAL A 76 14.02 -3.79 12.43
N ALA A 77 15.08 -3.85 13.24
CA ALA A 77 14.95 -3.85 14.70
C ALA A 77 14.17 -2.65 15.25
N GLU A 78 14.40 -1.45 14.72
CA GLU A 78 13.66 -0.25 15.12
C GLU A 78 12.20 -0.29 14.67
N VAL A 79 11.96 -0.72 13.43
CA VAL A 79 10.59 -0.87 12.87
C VAL A 79 9.79 -1.90 13.68
N MET A 80 10.38 -3.05 13.97
CA MET A 80 9.76 -4.09 14.79
C MET A 80 9.39 -3.55 16.19
N LYS A 81 10.28 -2.74 16.80
CA LYS A 81 10.01 -2.11 18.09
C LYS A 81 8.85 -1.10 17.99
N GLN A 82 8.86 -0.23 16.98
CA GLN A 82 7.81 0.78 16.78
C GLN A 82 6.43 0.15 16.54
N LEU A 83 6.40 -0.97 15.80
CA LEU A 83 5.18 -1.70 15.49
C LEU A 83 4.72 -2.63 16.61
N ALA A 84 5.48 -2.78 17.71
CA ALA A 84 5.27 -3.82 18.71
C ALA A 84 5.15 -5.22 18.07
N TRP A 85 6.05 -5.50 17.13
CA TRP A 85 6.00 -6.67 16.26
C TRP A 85 6.19 -7.98 17.04
N GLU A 86 5.22 -8.89 16.93
CA GLU A 86 5.17 -10.14 17.71
C GLU A 86 5.81 -11.35 17.01
N HIS A 87 6.28 -11.18 15.77
CA HIS A 87 6.90 -12.25 14.99
C HIS A 87 8.42 -12.20 15.10
N ASP A 88 9.06 -13.37 15.08
CA ASP A 88 10.52 -13.50 15.19
C ASP A 88 11.24 -12.92 13.97
N LEU A 89 10.61 -13.00 12.80
CA LEU A 89 11.15 -12.59 11.52
C LEU A 89 10.20 -11.65 10.79
N MET A 90 10.78 -10.84 9.92
CA MET A 90 10.08 -9.88 9.07
C MET A 90 10.59 -10.00 7.64
N GLY A 91 9.69 -10.15 6.67
CA GLY A 91 9.94 -9.98 5.25
C GLY A 91 9.32 -8.67 4.73
N ALA A 92 9.62 -8.31 3.49
CA ALA A 92 9.03 -7.17 2.80
C ALA A 92 8.56 -7.56 1.40
N VAL A 93 7.46 -6.93 0.97
CA VAL A 93 6.99 -6.92 -0.41
C VAL A 93 7.00 -5.48 -0.91
N ALA A 94 7.66 -5.23 -2.04
CA ALA A 94 7.76 -3.91 -2.65
C ALA A 94 7.35 -3.97 -4.14
N PRO A 95 6.44 -3.12 -4.62
CA PRO A 95 6.08 -3.06 -6.04
C PRO A 95 7.25 -2.49 -6.87
N SER A 96 7.41 -2.95 -8.10
CA SER A 96 8.31 -2.30 -9.05
C SER A 96 7.76 -0.93 -9.47
N ILE A 97 8.64 0.02 -9.79
CA ILE A 97 8.21 1.38 -10.17
C ILE A 97 7.76 1.38 -11.62
N VAL A 98 6.52 1.80 -11.84
CA VAL A 98 5.93 2.12 -13.14
C VAL A 98 5.29 3.51 -13.08
N SER A 99 4.68 3.95 -14.18
CA SER A 99 3.92 5.21 -14.19
C SER A 99 2.71 5.11 -13.22
N PRO A 100 2.22 6.20 -12.62
CA PRO A 100 1.05 6.14 -11.73
C PRO A 100 -0.18 5.49 -12.37
N ARG A 101 -0.34 5.64 -13.69
CA ARG A 101 -1.42 5.03 -14.47
C ARG A 101 -1.36 3.50 -14.49
N ASP A 102 -0.15 2.92 -14.45
CA ASP A 102 0.08 1.47 -14.51
C ASP A 102 0.32 0.86 -13.11
N MET A 103 0.37 1.70 -12.08
CA MET A 103 0.65 1.29 -10.72
C MET A 103 -0.46 0.43 -10.08
N PRO A 104 -1.77 0.59 -10.39
CA PRO A 104 -2.83 -0.24 -9.80
C PRO A 104 -2.58 -1.74 -9.89
N ASP A 105 -2.23 -2.25 -11.07
CA ASP A 105 -1.98 -3.68 -11.28
C ASP A 105 -0.70 -4.16 -10.58
N THR A 106 0.32 -3.29 -10.50
CA THR A 106 1.57 -3.61 -9.80
C THR A 106 1.37 -3.67 -8.28
N VAL A 107 0.55 -2.77 -7.73
CA VAL A 107 0.13 -2.77 -6.33
C VAL A 107 -0.76 -3.97 -6.03
N LEU A 108 -1.68 -4.31 -6.94
CA LEU A 108 -2.50 -5.52 -6.82
C LEU A 108 -1.64 -6.78 -6.78
N LEU A 109 -0.68 -6.93 -7.68
CA LEU A 109 0.29 -8.04 -7.67
C LEU A 109 1.03 -8.13 -6.32
N ALA A 110 1.53 -7.00 -5.81
CA ALA A 110 2.21 -6.96 -4.52
C ALA A 110 1.29 -7.35 -3.35
N ALA A 111 0.03 -6.92 -3.35
CA ALA A 111 -0.95 -7.30 -2.34
C ALA A 111 -1.31 -8.79 -2.39
N ARG A 112 -1.44 -9.37 -3.59
CA ARG A 112 -1.65 -10.80 -3.78
C ARG A 112 -0.48 -11.63 -3.24
N LEU A 113 0.76 -11.20 -3.51
CA LEU A 113 1.95 -11.84 -2.95
C LEU A 113 1.99 -11.74 -1.43
N ALA A 114 1.68 -10.57 -0.87
CA ALA A 114 1.59 -10.39 0.58
C ALA A 114 0.56 -11.35 1.19
N ARG A 115 -0.64 -11.48 0.61
CA ARG A 115 -1.65 -12.47 1.01
C ARG A 115 -1.11 -13.89 0.96
N CYS A 116 -0.52 -14.33 -0.15
CA CYS A 116 0.05 -15.68 -0.27
C CYS A 116 1.07 -15.97 0.82
N LEU A 117 1.99 -15.02 1.06
CA LEU A 117 3.02 -15.15 2.09
C LEU A 117 2.40 -15.23 3.49
N THR A 118 1.45 -14.36 3.82
CA THR A 118 0.73 -14.37 5.11
C THR A 118 -0.01 -15.68 5.34
N LEU A 119 -0.68 -16.22 4.32
CA LEU A 119 -1.41 -17.49 4.42
C LEU A 119 -0.47 -18.69 4.58
N LEU A 120 0.63 -18.74 3.81
CA LEU A 120 1.60 -19.84 3.89
C LEU A 120 2.39 -19.81 5.20
N SER A 121 2.70 -18.63 5.72
CA SER A 121 3.46 -18.48 6.96
C SER A 121 2.60 -18.51 8.22
N GLN A 122 1.26 -18.48 8.08
CA GLN A 122 0.31 -18.24 9.19
C GLN A 122 0.69 -16.98 10.00
N GLY A 123 1.22 -15.99 9.28
CA GLY A 123 1.83 -14.80 9.83
C GLY A 123 0.90 -13.59 9.82
N THR A 124 1.46 -12.38 9.80
CA THR A 124 0.69 -11.14 9.69
C THR A 124 1.29 -10.26 8.59
N ALA A 125 0.46 -9.66 7.75
CA ALA A 125 0.89 -8.57 6.89
C ALA A 125 0.63 -7.22 7.58
N TYR A 126 1.52 -6.26 7.40
CA TYR A 126 1.32 -4.87 7.79
C TYR A 126 1.47 -3.99 6.56
N ASP A 127 0.40 -3.32 6.18
CA ASP A 127 0.39 -2.33 5.11
C ASP A 127 1.04 -1.04 5.60
N VAL A 128 2.23 -0.76 5.09
CA VAL A 128 3.08 0.34 5.56
C VAL A 128 2.43 1.70 5.29
N ILE A 129 1.62 1.80 4.24
CA ILE A 129 1.05 3.08 3.81
C ILE A 129 -0.27 3.33 4.52
N THR A 130 -1.17 2.35 4.58
CA THR A 130 -2.46 2.51 5.28
C THR A 130 -2.35 2.31 6.79
N GLN A 131 -1.17 1.91 7.28
CA GLN A 131 -0.90 1.58 8.68
C GLN A 131 -1.84 0.51 9.25
N ALA A 132 -2.22 -0.46 8.43
CA ALA A 132 -3.20 -1.48 8.79
C ALA A 132 -2.55 -2.87 8.86
N TYR A 133 -2.91 -3.62 9.90
CA TYR A 133 -2.59 -5.04 10.01
C TYR A 133 -3.62 -5.89 9.25
N VAL A 134 -3.14 -6.94 8.61
CA VAL A 134 -3.96 -7.93 7.90
C VAL A 134 -3.45 -9.34 8.25
N ASN A 135 -4.21 -10.05 9.08
CA ASN A 135 -3.94 -11.42 9.50
C ASN A 135 -4.51 -12.43 8.49
N PRO A 136 -4.19 -13.73 8.62
CA PRO A 136 -4.65 -14.75 7.67
C PRO A 136 -6.18 -14.80 7.57
N THR A 137 -6.90 -14.58 8.67
CA THR A 137 -8.37 -14.56 8.71
C THR A 137 -8.97 -13.38 7.95
N ASP A 138 -8.29 -12.23 7.92
CA ASP A 138 -8.75 -11.05 7.17
C ASP A 138 -8.67 -11.27 5.66
N TRP A 139 -7.76 -12.16 5.23
CA TRP A 139 -7.60 -12.55 3.82
C TRP A 139 -8.57 -13.64 3.35
N GLN A 140 -9.12 -14.46 4.25
CA GLN A 140 -9.95 -15.61 3.88
C GLN A 140 -11.28 -15.27 3.20
N PRO A 141 -11.94 -14.12 3.46
CA PRO A 141 -13.10 -13.72 2.67
C PRO A 141 -12.74 -12.96 1.38
N ARG A 142 -11.46 -12.66 1.12
CA ARG A 142 -11.03 -11.79 -0.01
C ARG A 142 -10.04 -12.51 -0.92
N THR A 143 -10.44 -12.73 -2.17
CA THR A 143 -9.56 -13.34 -3.17
C THR A 143 -8.64 -12.32 -3.85
N LEU A 144 -8.96 -11.02 -3.89
CA LEU A 144 -8.23 -9.97 -4.65
C LEU A 144 -8.14 -10.26 -6.17
N THR A 145 -9.21 -10.80 -6.78
CA THR A 145 -9.24 -11.15 -8.22
C THR A 145 -9.18 -9.96 -9.17
N SER A 146 -9.59 -8.78 -8.71
CA SER A 146 -9.51 -7.52 -9.44
C SER A 146 -9.05 -6.41 -8.50
N PHE A 147 -8.58 -5.31 -9.07
CA PHE A 147 -8.28 -4.11 -8.30
C PHE A 147 -9.58 -3.52 -7.73
N LEU A 148 -9.63 -3.35 -6.42
CA LEU A 148 -10.69 -2.62 -5.73
C LEU A 148 -10.04 -1.54 -4.86
N LEU A 149 -10.57 -0.32 -4.92
CA LEU A 149 -10.01 0.82 -4.20
C LEU A 149 -9.92 0.57 -2.69
N ASP A 150 -10.99 0.03 -2.12
CA ASP A 150 -11.15 -0.20 -0.68
C ASP A 150 -10.18 -1.25 -0.12
N ASP A 151 -9.55 -2.07 -0.98
CA ASP A 151 -8.48 -3.00 -0.57
C ASP A 151 -7.13 -2.29 -0.39
N HIS A 152 -6.99 -1.06 -0.91
CA HIS A 152 -5.70 -0.37 -0.99
C HIS A 152 -5.69 1.03 -0.40
N VAL A 153 -6.86 1.67 -0.23
CA VAL A 153 -6.99 3.02 0.30
C VAL A 153 -7.95 3.01 1.48
N SER A 154 -7.56 3.66 2.56
CA SER A 154 -8.37 3.87 3.76
C SER A 154 -8.82 5.32 3.84
N ILE A 155 -10.01 5.56 4.39
CA ILE A 155 -10.43 6.91 4.78
C ILE A 155 -10.29 7.03 6.29
N VAL A 156 -9.57 8.06 6.73
CA VAL A 156 -9.30 8.35 8.14
C VAL A 156 -10.03 9.64 8.52
N HIS A 157 -10.59 9.67 9.73
CA HIS A 157 -11.23 10.83 10.32
C HIS A 157 -10.47 11.24 11.58
N ASP A 158 -10.05 12.50 11.65
CA ASP A 158 -9.34 13.10 12.77
C ASP A 158 -10.11 14.35 13.24
N ASP A 159 -10.81 14.21 14.36
CA ASP A 159 -11.57 15.27 15.02
C ASP A 159 -10.75 16.05 16.06
N THR A 160 -9.49 15.66 16.27
CA THR A 160 -8.57 16.26 17.24
C THR A 160 -7.69 17.34 16.63
N SER A 161 -7.44 17.26 15.32
CA SER A 161 -6.56 18.18 14.60
C SER A 161 -7.06 19.64 14.56
N GLN A 162 -8.37 19.87 14.64
CA GLN A 162 -8.96 21.22 14.64
C GLN A 162 -10.13 21.35 15.64
N PRO A 163 -10.32 22.53 16.27
CA PRO A 163 -11.37 22.73 17.27
C PRO A 163 -12.78 22.47 16.72
N ASP A 164 -13.11 23.06 15.56
CA ASP A 164 -14.48 23.11 15.03
C ASP A 164 -14.70 22.22 13.80
N ARG A 165 -13.65 21.51 13.36
CA ARG A 165 -13.67 20.72 12.13
C ARG A 165 -13.15 19.32 12.34
N VAL A 166 -13.68 18.40 11.53
CA VAL A 166 -13.14 17.06 11.34
C VAL A 166 -12.31 17.07 10.07
N TRP A 167 -11.05 16.68 10.19
CA TRP A 167 -10.19 16.41 9.05
C TRP A 167 -10.43 14.99 8.59
N SER A 168 -10.93 14.82 7.37
CA SER A 168 -11.07 13.49 6.75
C SER A 168 -10.14 13.39 5.56
N TYR A 169 -9.41 12.29 5.43
CA TYR A 169 -8.42 12.14 4.37
C TYR A 169 -8.25 10.71 3.91
N SER A 170 -7.79 10.54 2.67
CA SER A 170 -7.35 9.25 2.16
C SER A 170 -5.96 8.90 2.69
N LEU A 171 -5.72 7.61 2.86
CA LEU A 171 -4.42 7.05 3.11
C LEU A 171 -4.23 5.86 2.18
N GLY A 172 -3.27 5.93 1.25
CA GLY A 172 -2.99 4.86 0.29
C GLY A 172 -2.78 5.32 -1.14
N LEU A 173 -3.21 6.53 -1.53
CA LEU A 173 -3.00 7.05 -2.89
C LEU A 173 -1.50 7.17 -3.23
N SER A 174 -0.67 7.41 -2.23
CA SER A 174 0.78 7.43 -2.36
C SER A 174 1.41 6.09 -2.80
N LYS A 175 0.72 4.95 -2.62
CA LYS A 175 1.10 3.65 -3.22
C LYS A 175 1.18 3.75 -4.73
N PHE A 176 0.31 4.57 -5.31
CA PHE A 176 0.17 4.78 -6.74
C PHE A 176 1.02 5.93 -7.27
N GLY A 177 1.76 6.62 -6.40
CA GLY A 177 2.51 7.84 -6.76
C GLY A 177 1.62 9.08 -6.89
N LEU A 178 0.46 9.07 -6.26
CA LEU A 178 -0.49 10.18 -6.22
C LEU A 178 -0.44 10.88 -4.86
N ASP A 179 -0.90 12.12 -4.83
CA ASP A 179 -1.17 12.82 -3.58
C ASP A 179 -2.45 12.25 -2.95
N GLU A 180 -2.51 12.26 -1.63
CA GLU A 180 -3.73 11.93 -0.89
C GLU A 180 -4.78 13.03 -1.12
N VAL A 181 -6.06 12.71 -0.91
CA VAL A 181 -7.17 13.69 -0.95
C VAL A 181 -7.67 13.93 0.46
N GLU A 182 -8.12 15.16 0.72
CA GLU A 182 -8.61 15.53 2.03
C GLU A 182 -9.80 16.49 1.97
N VAL A 183 -10.55 16.51 3.05
CA VAL A 183 -11.66 17.41 3.25
C VAL A 183 -11.73 17.83 4.71
N PHE A 184 -12.12 19.08 4.95
CA PHE A 184 -12.40 19.60 6.29
C PHE A 184 -13.87 19.91 6.40
N MET A 185 -14.56 19.19 7.29
CA MET A 185 -16.00 19.35 7.50
C MET A 185 -16.26 19.89 8.90
N ALA A 186 -17.36 20.64 9.08
CA ALA A 186 -17.78 21.07 10.40
C ALA A 186 -18.12 19.84 11.27
N LYS A 187 -17.81 19.91 12.57
CA LYS A 187 -18.21 18.87 13.52
C LYS A 187 -19.74 18.73 13.57
N GLY A 188 -20.22 17.49 13.72
CA GLY A 188 -21.64 17.15 13.75
C GLY A 188 -22.26 16.85 12.38
N LEU A 189 -21.49 16.98 11.28
CA LEU A 189 -21.91 16.46 9.98
C LEU A 189 -21.68 14.95 9.88
N PRO A 190 -22.49 14.19 9.11
CA PRO A 190 -22.28 12.76 8.93
C PRO A 190 -20.96 12.45 8.21
N ASP A 191 -20.19 11.51 8.76
CA ASP A 191 -18.92 11.04 8.18
C ASP A 191 -19.09 10.40 6.80
N SER A 192 -20.29 9.88 6.49
CA SER A 192 -20.60 9.25 5.20
C SER A 192 -20.37 10.19 4.03
N ALA A 193 -20.70 11.48 4.18
CA ALA A 193 -20.53 12.48 3.12
C ALA A 193 -19.05 12.72 2.77
N ALA A 194 -18.19 12.78 3.80
CA ALA A 194 -16.74 12.89 3.62
C ALA A 194 -16.20 11.61 2.97
N LYS A 195 -16.61 10.45 3.47
CA LYS A 195 -16.17 9.15 2.96
C LYS A 195 -16.50 8.97 1.49
N GLU A 196 -17.75 9.19 1.09
CA GLU A 196 -18.18 9.11 -0.30
C GLU A 196 -17.39 10.06 -1.20
N MET A 197 -17.19 11.32 -0.76
CA MET A 197 -16.40 12.31 -1.50
C MET A 197 -14.97 11.84 -1.73
N LEU A 198 -14.30 11.38 -0.67
CA LEU A 198 -12.90 11.00 -0.70
C LEU A 198 -12.70 9.71 -1.50
N THR A 199 -13.56 8.71 -1.31
CA THR A 199 -13.53 7.44 -2.05
C THR A 199 -13.70 7.69 -3.55
N GLU A 200 -14.69 8.49 -3.95
CA GLU A 200 -14.90 8.76 -5.37
C GLU A 200 -13.78 9.60 -5.98
N SER A 201 -13.31 10.63 -5.26
CA SER A 201 -12.17 11.44 -5.72
C SER A 201 -10.90 10.60 -5.87
N ALA A 202 -10.63 9.71 -4.93
CA ALA A 202 -9.50 8.77 -5.02
C ALA A 202 -9.62 7.85 -6.25
N GLY A 203 -10.83 7.36 -6.54
CA GLY A 203 -11.12 6.60 -7.76
C GLY A 203 -10.81 7.39 -9.04
N GLU A 204 -11.25 8.65 -9.10
CA GLU A 204 -10.98 9.53 -10.25
C GLU A 204 -9.49 9.87 -10.41
N LEU A 205 -8.78 10.09 -9.31
CA LEU A 205 -7.33 10.33 -9.34
C LEU A 205 -6.57 9.11 -9.86
N LEU A 206 -6.97 7.89 -9.46
CA LEU A 206 -6.39 6.65 -9.96
C LEU A 206 -6.67 6.46 -11.45
N ARG A 207 -7.91 6.72 -11.87
CA ARG A 207 -8.31 6.66 -13.28
C ARG A 207 -7.53 7.66 -14.12
N ALA A 208 -7.30 8.87 -13.61
CA ALA A 208 -6.52 9.91 -14.28
C ALA A 208 -5.01 9.63 -14.28
N GLY A 209 -4.50 8.92 -13.27
CA GLY A 209 -3.08 8.59 -13.11
C GLY A 209 -2.20 9.82 -12.85
N GLN A 210 -2.76 10.89 -12.27
CA GLN A 210 -2.00 12.10 -11.92
C GLN A 210 -2.66 12.89 -10.80
N SER A 211 -1.87 13.56 -9.97
CA SER A 211 -2.37 14.49 -8.97
C SER A 211 -2.84 15.80 -9.62
N PRO A 212 -4.10 16.21 -9.41
CA PRO A 212 -4.64 17.45 -9.98
C PRO A 212 -3.99 18.69 -9.35
N LYS A 213 -3.88 19.77 -10.14
CA LYS A 213 -3.42 21.08 -9.65
C LYS A 213 -4.54 21.79 -8.88
N VAL A 214 -4.17 22.75 -8.04
CA VAL A 214 -5.15 23.67 -7.41
C VAL A 214 -5.97 24.38 -8.50
N GLY A 215 -7.28 24.47 -8.29
CA GLY A 215 -8.26 25.01 -9.23
C GLY A 215 -8.81 23.99 -10.22
N THR A 216 -8.21 22.79 -10.35
CA THR A 216 -8.71 21.74 -11.25
C THR A 216 -10.09 21.27 -10.79
N ALA A 217 -11.01 21.15 -11.74
CA ALA A 217 -12.31 20.52 -11.53
C ALA A 217 -12.16 18.99 -11.60
N LEU A 218 -12.82 18.29 -10.67
CA LEU A 218 -12.97 16.84 -10.67
C LEU A 218 -14.45 16.52 -10.80
N ASP A 219 -14.79 15.83 -11.87
CA ASP A 219 -16.13 15.29 -12.05
C ASP A 219 -16.25 14.00 -11.25
N LEU A 220 -17.25 13.94 -10.38
CA LEU A 220 -17.59 12.82 -9.51
C LEU A 220 -18.95 12.26 -9.99
N PRO A 221 -18.94 11.30 -10.94
CA PRO A 221 -20.16 10.83 -11.60
C PRO A 221 -21.17 10.13 -10.68
N GLN A 222 -20.71 9.32 -9.72
CA GLN A 222 -21.52 8.60 -8.76
C GLN A 222 -22.25 9.58 -7.82
N LEU A 223 -21.58 10.68 -7.44
CA LEU A 223 -22.18 11.75 -6.65
C LEU A 223 -22.82 12.86 -7.50
N ARG A 224 -22.80 12.73 -8.84
CA ARG A 224 -23.37 13.66 -9.83
C ARG A 224 -22.98 15.12 -9.57
N ARG A 225 -21.71 15.34 -9.22
CA ARG A 225 -21.20 16.67 -8.86
C ARG A 225 -19.82 16.90 -9.45
N THR A 226 -19.49 18.16 -9.63
CA THR A 226 -18.14 18.60 -9.96
C THR A 226 -17.59 19.36 -8.77
N ILE A 227 -16.49 18.87 -8.21
CA ILE A 227 -15.77 19.56 -7.13
C ILE A 227 -14.49 20.20 -7.67
N ARG A 228 -13.83 21.03 -6.86
CA ARG A 228 -12.53 21.61 -7.23
C ARG A 228 -11.48 21.31 -6.18
N ILE A 229 -10.23 21.22 -6.64
CA ILE A 229 -9.08 21.24 -5.74
C ILE A 229 -8.90 22.66 -5.22
N ARG A 230 -9.13 22.85 -3.92
CA ARG A 230 -9.04 24.14 -3.25
C ARG A 230 -7.62 24.49 -2.87
N ASN A 231 -6.86 23.50 -2.40
CA ASN A 231 -5.52 23.72 -1.84
C ASN A 231 -4.62 22.51 -2.04
N TYR A 232 -3.32 22.74 -1.83
CA TYR A 232 -2.31 21.70 -1.71
C TYR A 232 -1.48 21.96 -0.46
N ARG A 233 -1.28 20.92 0.34
CA ARG A 233 -0.38 20.99 1.49
C ARG A 233 0.33 19.67 1.70
N THR A 234 1.36 19.69 2.54
CA THR A 234 2.03 18.47 3.01
C THR A 234 1.79 18.31 4.51
N ALA A 235 1.55 17.09 4.96
CA ALA A 235 1.39 16.76 6.37
C ALA A 235 1.87 15.33 6.65
N ALA A 236 2.07 14.99 7.93
CA ALA A 236 2.56 13.68 8.35
C ALA A 236 1.64 12.98 9.36
N PRO A 237 0.35 12.74 9.04
CA PRO A 237 -0.59 12.11 9.99
C PRO A 237 -0.16 10.70 10.40
N ALA A 238 0.47 9.97 9.49
CA ALA A 238 0.95 8.60 9.66
C ALA A 238 2.47 8.56 9.98
N GLY A 239 3.05 9.64 10.52
CA GLY A 239 4.49 9.74 10.78
C GLY A 239 5.37 9.88 9.53
N ARG A 240 4.78 9.92 8.32
CA ARG A 240 5.45 10.16 7.04
C ARG A 240 4.86 11.39 6.37
N MET A 241 5.72 12.24 5.81
CA MET A 241 5.29 13.39 5.00
C MET A 241 4.59 12.92 3.72
N LEU A 242 3.34 13.33 3.54
CA LEU A 242 2.48 13.05 2.40
C LEU A 242 1.95 14.37 1.81
N GLY A 243 1.76 14.42 0.50
CA GLY A 243 1.05 15.51 -0.17
C GLY A 243 -0.45 15.28 -0.11
N PHE A 244 -1.22 16.35 0.12
CA PHE A 244 -2.67 16.34 0.21
C PHE A 244 -3.29 17.36 -0.74
N ARG A 245 -4.38 16.96 -1.42
CA ARG A 245 -5.24 17.81 -2.25
C ARG A 245 -6.55 18.07 -1.50
N GLU A 246 -6.75 19.30 -1.07
CA GLU A 246 -7.97 19.70 -0.36
C GLU A 246 -9.13 19.83 -1.36
N LEU A 247 -10.22 19.13 -1.08
CA LEU A 247 -11.45 19.15 -1.86
C LEU A 247 -12.37 20.31 -1.39
N GLN A 248 -12.96 21.02 -2.34
CA GLN A 248 -13.96 22.04 -2.05
C GLN A 248 -15.32 21.42 -1.73
N THR A 249 -15.90 21.78 -0.58
CA THR A 249 -17.16 21.22 -0.04
C THR A 249 -18.42 22.06 -0.28
N SER A 250 -18.30 23.15 -1.07
CA SER A 250 -19.37 24.11 -1.31
C SER A 250 -20.49 23.58 -2.19
#